data_AF-A0A838WP14-F1
#
_entry.id   AF-A0A838WP14-F1
#
_cell.length_a   1.000
_cell.length_b   1.000
_cell.length_c   1.000
_cell.angle_alpha   90.00
_cell.angle_beta   90.00
_cell.angle_gamma   90.00
#
_symmetry.space_group_name_H-M   'P 1'
#
loop_
_entity.id
_entity.type
_entity.pdbx_description
1 polymer ?
#
loop_
_entity_poly.entity_id
_entity_poly.type
_entity_poly.pdbx_seq_one_letter_code
_entity_poly.pdbx_strand_id
1 'polypeptide(L)'
;LRLQALTKCENGDLRLNRHLLKQQPLALQRRVIRQILHEALPQTPNFDHIEKITDLINAPNRSQSDPFPGGSIAIVENASIVIQKPILT
;
A
#
# COMPACT_ATOMS: atom_id res chain seq x y z
N LEU A 1 -4.43 -9.33 11.64
CA LEU A 1 -4.74 -8.64 10.36
C LEU A 1 -3.50 -8.08 9.68
N ARG A 2 -2.81 -7.06 10.23
CA ARG A 2 -1.62 -6.45 9.58
C ARG A 2 -0.53 -7.47 9.20
N LEU A 3 -0.12 -8.33 10.15
CA LEU A 3 0.93 -9.34 9.93
C LEU A 3 0.60 -10.35 8.82
N GLN A 4 -0.68 -10.55 8.51
CA GLN A 4 -1.12 -11.49 7.48
C GLN A 4 -1.26 -10.82 6.11
N ALA A 5 -1.50 -9.50 6.09
CA ALA A 5 -1.69 -8.75 4.86
C ALA A 5 -0.37 -8.21 4.29
N LEU A 6 0.67 -8.02 5.10
CA LEU A 6 1.93 -7.41 4.70
C LEU A 6 3.05 -8.45 4.53
N THR A 7 3.69 -8.45 3.36
CA THR A 7 4.94 -9.17 3.11
C THR A 7 6.02 -8.16 2.74
N LYS A 8 7.20 -8.26 3.37
CA LYS A 8 8.39 -7.48 2.98
C LYS A 8 9.16 -8.26 1.93
N CYS A 9 9.55 -7.62 0.85
CA CYS A 9 10.42 -8.20 -0.17
C CYS A 9 11.89 -7.90 0.11
N GLU A 10 12.80 -8.71 -0.45
CA GLU A 10 14.26 -8.55 -0.25
C GLU A 10 14.79 -7.22 -0.78
N ASN A 11 14.17 -6.68 -1.84
CA ASN A 11 14.46 -5.37 -2.40
C ASN A 11 13.94 -4.19 -1.54
N GLY A 12 13.30 -4.47 -0.40
CA GLY A 12 12.75 -3.48 0.51
C GLY A 12 11.34 -2.99 0.14
N ASP A 13 10.74 -3.54 -0.92
CA ASP A 13 9.34 -3.26 -1.27
C ASP A 13 8.38 -3.90 -0.26
N LEU A 14 7.19 -3.32 -0.18
CA LEU A 14 6.11 -3.84 0.66
C LEU A 14 4.98 -4.37 -0.22
N ARG A 15 4.58 -5.62 0.00
CA ARG A 15 3.43 -6.24 -0.68
C ARG A 15 2.26 -6.35 0.28
N LEU A 16 1.12 -5.81 -0.11
CA LEU A 16 -0.13 -5.87 0.62
C LEU A 16 -1.08 -6.84 -0.09
N ASN A 17 -1.54 -7.89 0.58
CA ASN A 17 -2.55 -8.80 0.04
C ASN A 17 -3.91 -8.09 -0.04
N ARG A 18 -4.35 -7.77 -1.27
CA ARG A 18 -5.57 -7.01 -1.49
C ARG A 18 -6.83 -7.81 -1.20
N HIS A 19 -6.79 -9.13 -1.31
CA HIS A 19 -7.95 -9.99 -1.02
C HIS A 19 -8.28 -9.97 0.47
N LEU A 20 -7.26 -10.06 1.33
CA LEU A 20 -7.45 -9.96 2.78
C LEU A 20 -7.97 -8.59 3.19
N LEU A 21 -7.45 -7.51 2.58
CA LEU A 21 -7.91 -6.15 2.83
C LEU A 21 -9.36 -5.94 2.36
N LYS A 22 -9.71 -6.44 1.17
CA LYS A 22 -11.06 -6.32 0.59
C LYS A 22 -12.14 -6.95 1.46
N GLN A 23 -11.81 -7.99 2.22
CA GLN A 23 -12.75 -8.65 3.14
C GLN A 23 -13.02 -7.85 4.42
N GLN A 24 -12.25 -6.80 4.71
CA GLN A 24 -12.42 -6.02 5.93
C GLN A 24 -13.38 -4.84 5.71
N PRO A 25 -14.11 -4.41 6.76
CA PRO A 25 -14.80 -3.13 6.75
C PRO A 25 -13.86 -1.97 6.41
N LEU A 26 -14.36 -0.96 5.70
CA LEU A 26 -13.58 0.19 5.22
C LEU A 26 -12.75 0.88 6.32
N ALA A 27 -13.31 1.01 7.53
CA ALA A 27 -12.59 1.59 8.68
C ALA A 27 -11.35 0.78 9.07
N LEU A 28 -11.42 -0.56 9.00
CA LEU A 28 -10.29 -1.44 9.26
C LEU A 28 -9.28 -1.45 8.12
N GLN A 29 -9.74 -1.38 6.87
CA GLN A 29 -8.86 -1.20 5.71
C GLN A 29 -7.97 0.04 5.92
N ARG A 30 -8.60 1.21 6.15
CA ARG A 30 -7.92 2.49 6.39
C ARG A 30 -6.95 2.44 7.57
N ARG A 31 -7.35 1.79 8.68
CA ARG A 31 -6.47 1.64 9.87
C ARG A 31 -5.22 0.82 9.56
N VAL A 32 -5.38 -0.32 8.88
CA VAL A 32 -4.24 -1.19 8.52
C VAL A 32 -3.34 -0.50 7.50
N ILE A 33 -3.93 0.11 6.46
CA ILE A 33 -3.19 0.89 5.44
C ILE A 33 -2.38 2.00 6.10
N ARG A 34 -2.98 2.81 6.99
CA ARG A 34 -2.28 3.87 7.72
C ARG A 34 -1.05 3.34 8.45
N GLN A 35 -1.19 2.23 9.18
CA GLN A 35 -0.07 1.62 9.90
C GLN A 35 1.03 1.15 8.95
N ILE A 36 0.67 0.59 7.80
CA ILE A 36 1.65 0.12 6.79
C ILE A 36 2.38 1.31 6.17
N LEU A 37 1.65 2.33 5.74
CA LEU A 37 2.22 3.53 5.14
C LEU A 37 3.13 4.29 6.11
N HIS A 38 2.83 4.29 7.41
CA HIS A 38 3.67 4.91 8.42
C HIS A 38 5.06 4.26 8.52
N GLU A 39 5.19 2.97 8.19
CA GLU A 39 6.49 2.30 8.12
C GLU A 39 7.14 2.40 6.73
N ALA A 40 6.33 2.53 5.69
CA ALA A 40 6.78 2.54 4.30
C ALA A 40 7.34 3.90 3.88
N LEU A 41 6.69 4.97 4.32
CA LEU A 41 6.97 6.33 3.87
C LEU A 41 7.89 7.05 4.85
N PRO A 42 8.77 7.95 4.35
CA PRO A 42 9.62 8.77 5.21
C PRO A 42 8.83 9.83 6.00
N GLN A 43 7.61 10.13 5.58
CA GLN A 43 6.74 11.14 6.19
C GLN A 43 5.44 10.51 6.68
N THR A 44 4.82 11.11 7.70
CA THR A 44 3.54 10.65 8.24
C THR A 44 2.46 10.64 7.15
N PRO A 45 1.77 9.50 6.91
CA PRO A 45 0.74 9.43 5.89
C PRO A 45 -0.51 10.23 6.30
N ASN A 46 -1.02 11.02 5.37
CA ASN A 46 -2.28 11.75 5.51
C ASN A 46 -3.47 10.92 5.00
N PHE A 47 -4.67 11.51 5.01
CA PHE A 47 -5.88 10.85 4.53
C PHE A 47 -5.79 10.49 3.04
N ASP A 48 -5.31 11.40 2.19
CA ASP A 48 -5.22 11.19 0.74
C ASP A 48 -4.29 10.01 0.40
N HIS A 49 -3.16 9.87 1.10
CA HIS A 49 -2.27 8.71 0.91
C HIS A 49 -2.95 7.39 1.25
N ILE A 50 -3.83 7.39 2.26
CA ILE A 50 -4.57 6.19 2.68
C ILE A 50 -5.66 5.87 1.67
N GLU A 51 -6.39 6.86 1.17
CA GLU A 51 -7.43 6.65 0.16
C GLU A 51 -6.83 6.13 -1.14
N LYS A 52 -5.66 6.65 -1.57
CA LYS A 52 -4.95 6.12 -2.75
C LYS A 52 -4.75 4.60 -2.68
N ILE A 53 -4.29 4.06 -1.55
CA ILE A 53 -4.13 2.60 -1.40
C ILE A 53 -5.50 1.90 -1.31
N THR A 54 -6.47 2.53 -0.65
CA THR A 54 -7.82 1.97 -0.49
C THR A 54 -8.51 1.79 -1.84
N ASP A 55 -8.36 2.75 -2.75
CA ASP A 55 -8.88 2.68 -4.12
C ASP A 55 -8.21 1.54 -4.91
N LEU A 56 -6.89 1.35 -4.73
CA LEU A 56 -6.14 0.27 -5.38
C LEU A 56 -6.57 -1.15 -4.94
N ILE A 57 -7.26 -1.31 -3.81
CA ILE A 57 -7.79 -2.62 -3.37
C ILE A 57 -8.75 -3.20 -4.43
N ASN A 58 -9.57 -2.35 -5.03
CA ASN A 58 -10.60 -2.74 -6.00
C ASN A 58 -10.21 -2.44 -7.45
N ALA A 59 -9.07 -1.77 -7.67
CA ALA A 59 -8.61 -1.39 -8.99
C ALA A 59 -8.20 -2.59 -9.86
N PRO A 60 -8.26 -2.47 -11.20
CA PRO A 60 -7.75 -3.49 -12.10
C PRO A 60 -6.24 -3.70 -11.94
N ASN A 61 -5.74 -4.83 -12.45
CA ASN A 61 -4.32 -5.12 -12.42
C ASN A 61 -3.52 -4.02 -13.13
N ARG A 62 -2.34 -3.68 -12.61
CA ARG A 62 -1.46 -2.59 -13.08
C ARG A 62 -1.97 -1.17 -12.84
N SER A 63 -3.09 -0.97 -12.17
CA SER A 63 -3.43 0.36 -11.64
C SER A 63 -2.36 0.82 -10.65
N GLN A 64 -2.01 2.10 -10.70
CA GLN A 64 -0.98 2.70 -9.85
C GLN A 64 -1.47 3.98 -9.20
N SER A 65 -0.87 4.33 -8.06
CA SER A 65 -1.02 5.65 -7.46
C SER A 65 -0.07 6.65 -8.10
N ASP A 66 -0.38 7.94 -7.96
CA ASP A 66 0.65 8.96 -8.09
C ASP A 66 1.73 8.75 -7.01
N PRO A 67 2.95 9.29 -7.20
CA PRO A 67 4.01 9.21 -6.22
C PRO A 67 3.61 9.75 -4.84
N PHE A 68 3.98 9.02 -3.79
CA PHE A 68 3.97 9.48 -2.41
C PHE A 68 5.13 10.44 -2.15
N PRO A 69 5.10 11.23 -1.06
CA PRO A 69 6.27 11.97 -0.61
C PRO A 69 7.48 11.04 -0.46
N GLY A 70 8.60 11.43 -1.06
CA GLY A 70 9.79 10.58 -1.14
C GLY A 70 9.87 9.72 -2.40
N GLY A 71 8.89 9.77 -3.31
CA GLY A 71 8.98 9.16 -4.65
C GLY A 71 8.55 7.70 -4.73
N SER A 72 8.13 7.07 -3.63
CA SER A 72 7.48 5.75 -3.67
C SER A 72 6.21 5.78 -4.51
N ILE A 73 5.91 4.69 -5.20
CA ILE A 73 4.62 4.46 -5.87
C ILE A 73 3.98 3.18 -5.36
N ALA A 74 2.64 3.10 -5.42
CA ALA A 74 1.93 1.83 -5.21
C ALA A 74 1.35 1.33 -6.53
N ILE A 75 1.54 0.05 -6.83
CA ILE A 75 1.02 -0.59 -8.05
C ILE A 75 0.29 -1.89 -7.71
N VAL A 76 -0.81 -2.17 -8.42
CA VAL A 76 -1.50 -3.46 -8.31
C VAL A 76 -0.76 -4.50 -9.15
N GLU A 77 -0.29 -5.55 -8.49
CA GLU A 77 0.26 -6.76 -9.09
C GLU A 77 -0.59 -7.97 -8.69
N ASN A 78 -1.53 -8.34 -9.56
CA ASN A 78 -2.43 -9.47 -9.40
C ASN A 78 -3.21 -9.42 -8.08
N ALA A 79 -2.81 -10.24 -7.10
CA ALA A 79 -3.44 -10.36 -5.79
C ALA A 79 -2.90 -9.35 -4.76
N SER A 80 -1.91 -8.55 -5.14
CA SER A 80 -1.16 -7.71 -4.22
C SER A 80 -1.12 -6.25 -4.68
N ILE A 81 -0.99 -5.34 -3.74
CA ILE A 81 -0.55 -3.96 -3.97
C ILE A 81 0.91 -3.89 -3.54
N VAL A 82 1.81 -3.48 -4.43
CA VAL A 82 3.24 -3.36 -4.17
C VAL A 82 3.58 -1.90 -4.00
N ILE A 83 4.07 -1.53 -2.82
CA ILE A 83 4.66 -0.21 -2.57
C ILE A 83 6.14 -0.33 -2.87
N GLN A 84 6.54 0.30 -3.95
CA GLN A 84 7.93 0.33 -4.39
C GLN A 84 8.69 1.40 -3.64
N LYS A 85 9.89 1.06 -3.17
CA LYS A 85 10.80 2.10 -2.68
C LYS A 85 11.25 2.98 -3.85
N PRO A 86 11.46 4.30 -3.62
CA PRO A 86 12.08 5.13 -4.63
C PRO A 86 13.45 4.57 -4.96
N ILE A 87 13.81 4.56 -6.24
CA ILE A 87 15.18 4.30 -6.66
C ILE A 87 15.98 5.54 -6.22
N LEU A 88 16.69 5.43 -5.09
CA LEU A 88 17.67 6.43 -4.69
C LEU A 88 18.74 6.43 -5.81
N THR A 89 18.83 7.55 -6.54
CA THR A 89 19.95 7.82 -7.45
C THR A 89 21.09 8.43 -6.65
#